data_AF-A0A7J2VBS0-F1
#
_entry.id   AF-A0A7J2VBS0-F1
#
_cell.length_a   1.000
_cell.length_b   1.000
_cell.length_c   1.000
_cell.angle_alpha   90.00
_cell.angle_beta   90.00
_cell.angle_gamma   90.00
#
_symmetry.space_group_name_H-M   'P 1'
#
loop_
_entity.id
_entity.type
_entity.pdbx_description
1 polymer ?
#
loop_
_entity_poly.entity_id
_entity_poly.type
_entity_poly.pdbx_seq_one_letter_code
_entity_poly.pdbx_strand_id
1 'polypeptide(L)'
;MTRYIIEEAVEKMNIDGLESILDEAISLGYNYVKTCRICRGWKLCVYIAVEPVNGEHRVSLMGLTIKIPYKEELRDEVKMLLKFSTTIIGCEGTALFYIPRQYSLGVYYSLCSGERQAWIESRLVEPEEIIHFTEEGE
;
A
#
# COMPACT_ATOMS: atom_id res chain seq x y z
N MET A 1 3.01 28.69 -5.60
CA MET A 1 3.50 27.33 -5.88
C MET A 1 3.48 26.58 -4.57
N THR A 2 2.61 25.57 -4.46
CA THR A 2 2.51 24.70 -3.28
C THR A 2 3.84 23.96 -3.10
N ARG A 3 4.29 23.80 -1.85
CA ARG A 3 5.53 23.08 -1.53
C ARG A 3 5.21 21.76 -0.86
N TYR A 4 5.89 20.70 -1.30
CA TYR A 4 5.67 19.34 -0.84
C TYR A 4 6.93 18.76 -0.22
N ILE A 5 6.76 18.03 0.89
CA ILE A 5 7.74 17.09 1.43
C ILE A 5 7.20 15.69 1.14
N ILE A 6 7.67 15.08 0.06
CA ILE A 6 7.15 13.78 -0.39
C ILE A 6 7.98 12.66 0.23
N GLU A 7 7.30 11.72 0.86
CA GLU A 7 7.92 10.48 1.32
C GLU A 7 8.50 9.70 0.14
N GLU A 8 9.75 9.24 0.28
CA GLU A 8 10.49 8.49 -0.76
C GLU A 8 9.69 7.31 -1.35
N ALA A 9 8.88 6.61 -0.52
CA ALA A 9 8.03 5.52 -0.99
C ALA A 9 6.96 6.00 -1.99
N VAL A 10 6.40 7.20 -1.81
CA VAL A 10 5.43 7.80 -2.73
C VAL A 10 6.12 8.25 -4.01
N GLU A 11 7.31 8.86 -3.90
CA GLU A 11 8.12 9.25 -5.06
C GLU A 11 8.46 8.04 -5.94
N LYS A 12 8.93 6.94 -5.33
CA LYS A 12 9.29 5.69 -6.01
C LYS A 12 8.12 5.03 -6.75
N MET A 13 6.89 5.20 -6.26
CA MET A 13 5.70 4.65 -6.94
C MET A 13 5.43 5.33 -8.30
N ASN A 14 6.03 6.48 -8.59
CA ASN A 14 5.90 7.23 -9.84
C ASN A 14 4.42 7.35 -10.27
N ILE A 15 3.63 7.98 -9.42
CA ILE A 15 2.19 8.14 -9.62
C ILE A 15 1.96 9.27 -10.63
N ASP A 16 1.37 8.92 -11.77
CA ASP A 16 1.08 9.87 -12.85
C ASP A 16 0.18 11.01 -12.34
N GLY A 17 0.63 12.25 -12.53
CA GLY A 17 -0.13 13.44 -12.14
C GLY A 17 -0.23 13.71 -10.64
N LEU A 18 0.67 13.14 -9.82
CA LEU A 18 0.64 13.26 -8.36
C LEU A 18 0.48 14.71 -7.87
N GLU A 19 1.29 15.66 -8.36
CA GLU A 19 1.21 17.06 -7.94
C GLU A 19 -0.17 17.70 -8.20
N SER A 20 -0.76 17.44 -9.36
CA SER A 20 -2.09 17.95 -9.69
C SER A 20 -3.17 17.39 -8.76
N ILE A 21 -3.06 16.10 -8.42
CA ILE A 21 -4.00 15.46 -7.48
C ILE A 21 -3.84 16.05 -6.08
N LEU A 22 -2.60 16.33 -5.66
CA LEU A 22 -2.31 16.93 -4.36
C LEU A 22 -2.81 18.39 -4.28
N ASP A 23 -2.59 19.20 -5.32
CA ASP A 23 -3.07 20.58 -5.38
C ASP A 23 -4.60 20.63 -5.28
N GLU A 24 -5.31 19.75 -6.01
CA GLU A 24 -6.77 19.63 -5.95
C GLU A 24 -7.22 19.22 -4.53
N ALA A 25 -6.62 18.17 -3.96
CA ALA A 25 -6.97 17.67 -2.64
C ALA A 25 -6.80 18.75 -1.56
N ILE A 26 -5.69 19.49 -1.58
CA ILE A 26 -5.44 20.60 -0.65
C ILE A 26 -6.47 21.72 -0.84
N SER A 27 -6.78 22.08 -2.09
CA SER A 27 -7.75 23.14 -2.38
C SER A 27 -9.16 22.82 -1.88
N LEU A 28 -9.51 21.53 -1.85
CA LEU A 28 -10.80 21.02 -1.35
C LEU A 28 -10.78 20.70 0.15
N GLY A 29 -9.64 20.84 0.82
CA GLY A 29 -9.49 20.56 2.25
C GLY A 29 -9.43 19.07 2.60
N TYR A 30 -9.04 18.21 1.66
CA TYR A 30 -8.83 16.78 1.92
C TYR A 30 -7.44 16.52 2.51
N ASN A 31 -7.41 15.77 3.62
CA ASN A 31 -6.17 15.35 4.29
C ASN A 31 -5.65 13.99 3.79
N TYR A 32 -6.36 13.38 2.84
CA TYR A 32 -5.95 12.12 2.22
C TYR A 32 -6.41 12.05 0.77
N VAL A 33 -5.63 11.32 -0.02
CA VAL A 33 -5.86 11.07 -1.43
C VAL A 33 -5.89 9.58 -1.66
N LYS A 34 -6.83 9.14 -2.49
CA LYS A 34 -6.85 7.78 -3.03
C LYS A 34 -6.69 7.86 -4.54
N THR A 35 -5.58 7.34 -5.05
CA THR A 35 -5.33 7.22 -6.49
C THR A 35 -5.30 5.75 -6.89
N CYS A 36 -5.88 5.41 -8.04
CA CYS A 36 -6.02 4.03 -8.47
C CYS A 36 -5.50 3.83 -9.89
N ARG A 37 -4.91 2.66 -10.13
CA ARG A 37 -4.49 2.20 -11.45
C ARG A 37 -4.81 0.72 -11.64
N ILE A 38 -4.84 0.28 -12.89
CA ILE A 38 -4.94 -1.14 -13.22
C ILE A 38 -3.53 -1.69 -13.41
N CYS A 39 -3.19 -2.74 -12.68
CA CYS A 39 -1.92 -3.47 -12.79
C CYS A 39 -2.22 -4.95 -12.97
N ARG A 40 -1.77 -5.53 -14.10
CA ARG A 40 -2.04 -6.94 -14.46
C ARG A 40 -3.52 -7.35 -14.38
N GLY A 41 -4.42 -6.44 -14.75
CA GLY A 41 -5.87 -6.67 -14.70
C GLY A 41 -6.51 -6.47 -13.32
N TRP A 42 -5.74 -6.19 -12.27
CA TRP A 42 -6.26 -5.91 -10.93
C TRP A 42 -6.28 -4.42 -10.66
N LYS A 43 -7.31 -3.95 -9.93
CA LYS A 43 -7.40 -2.56 -9.52
C LYS A 43 -6.62 -2.36 -8.22
N LEU A 44 -5.53 -1.62 -8.31
CA LEU A 44 -4.71 -1.21 -7.18
C LEU A 44 -4.98 0.25 -6.86
N CYS A 45 -5.21 0.57 -5.59
CA CYS A 45 -5.37 1.95 -5.14
C CYS A 45 -4.39 2.26 -4.01
N VAL A 46 -3.62 3.34 -4.16
CA VAL A 46 -2.69 3.87 -3.17
C VAL A 46 -3.39 4.95 -2.35
N TYR A 47 -3.20 4.89 -1.04
CA TYR A 47 -3.70 5.87 -0.09
C TYR A 47 -2.54 6.73 0.40
N ILE A 48 -2.69 8.04 0.27
CA ILE A 48 -1.66 9.02 0.57
C ILE A 48 -2.26 10.01 1.57
N ALA A 49 -1.60 10.25 2.69
CA ALA A 49 -1.93 11.33 3.61
C ALA A 49 -1.25 12.62 3.16
N VAL A 50 -1.94 13.74 3.34
CA VAL A 50 -1.45 15.09 3.04
C VAL A 50 -1.68 15.95 4.27
N GLU A 51 -0.60 16.38 4.92
CA GLU A 51 -0.65 17.10 6.20
C GLU A 51 0.11 18.43 6.10
N PRO A 52 -0.46 19.56 6.55
CA PRO A 52 0.27 20.82 6.58
C PRO A 52 1.37 20.80 7.66
N VAL A 53 2.59 21.18 7.30
CA VAL A 53 3.76 21.25 8.20
C VAL A 53 4.57 22.50 7.86
N ASN A 54 4.62 23.47 8.77
CA ASN A 54 5.48 24.68 8.68
C ASN A 54 5.43 25.43 7.33
N GLY A 55 4.25 25.55 6.73
CA GLY A 55 4.07 26.24 5.43
C GLY A 55 4.32 25.35 4.21
N GLU A 56 4.50 24.06 4.40
CA GLU A 56 4.61 23.02 3.36
C GLU A 56 3.56 21.94 3.61
N HIS A 57 3.42 20.99 2.68
CA HIS A 57 2.56 19.83 2.83
C HIS A 57 3.38 18.55 2.83
N ARG A 58 3.36 17.82 3.94
CA ARG A 58 3.94 16.49 4.05
C ARG A 58 3.02 15.49 3.37
N VAL A 59 3.58 14.71 2.47
CA VAL A 59 2.88 13.69 1.68
C VAL A 59 3.42 12.33 2.10
N SER A 60 2.58 11.49 2.67
CA SER A 60 3.00 10.20 3.26
C SER A 60 2.17 9.03 2.78
N LEU A 61 2.82 7.89 2.55
CA LEU A 61 2.15 6.66 2.16
C LEU A 61 1.40 6.08 3.36
N MET A 62 0.11 5.77 3.18
CA MET A 62 -0.69 5.13 4.22
C MET A 62 -0.82 3.63 4.01
N GLY A 63 -0.95 3.21 2.77
CA GLY A 63 -1.17 1.83 2.41
C GLY A 63 -1.68 1.71 0.98
N LEU A 64 -2.03 0.50 0.59
CA LEU A 64 -2.73 0.27 -0.67
C LEU A 64 -3.82 -0.78 -0.52
N THR A 65 -4.78 -0.73 -1.44
CA THR A 65 -5.78 -1.79 -1.58
C THR A 65 -5.72 -2.41 -2.95
N ILE A 66 -5.95 -3.71 -3.03
CA ILE A 66 -6.01 -4.45 -4.28
C ILE A 66 -7.34 -5.16 -4.37
N LYS A 67 -8.07 -4.93 -5.46
CA LYS A 67 -9.36 -5.57 -5.73
C LYS A 67 -9.17 -6.65 -6.81
N ILE A 68 -9.54 -7.88 -6.47
CA ILE A 68 -9.35 -9.08 -7.29
C ILE A 68 -10.68 -9.81 -7.45
N PRO A 69 -11.07 -10.27 -8.66
CA PRO A 69 -12.23 -11.14 -8.86
C PRO A 69 -12.05 -12.52 -8.21
N TYR A 70 -13.09 -13.11 -7.62
CA TYR A 70 -13.05 -14.47 -7.05
C TYR A 70 -12.80 -15.58 -8.07
N LYS A 71 -13.03 -15.29 -9.35
CA LYS A 71 -12.78 -16.24 -10.44
C LYS A 71 -11.28 -16.40 -10.74
N GLU A 72 -10.42 -15.58 -10.13
CA GLU A 72 -8.98 -15.77 -10.16
C GLU A 72 -8.60 -17.03 -9.37
N GLU A 73 -7.80 -17.89 -10.00
CA GLU A 73 -7.21 -19.03 -9.31
C GLU A 73 -6.25 -18.55 -8.22
N LEU A 74 -6.02 -19.38 -7.21
CA LEU A 74 -5.02 -19.17 -6.14
C LEU A 74 -3.58 -19.26 -6.69
N ARG A 75 -3.23 -18.33 -7.57
CA ARG A 75 -1.88 -18.14 -8.13
C ARG A 75 -0.95 -17.61 -7.05
N ASP A 76 0.35 -17.71 -7.29
CA ASP A 76 1.38 -17.30 -6.34
C ASP A 76 1.26 -15.82 -5.96
N GLU A 77 0.77 -14.97 -6.88
CA GLU A 77 0.49 -13.57 -6.60
C GLU A 77 -0.64 -13.39 -5.57
N VAL A 78 -1.71 -14.19 -5.62
CA VAL A 78 -2.81 -14.11 -4.64
C VAL A 78 -2.33 -14.61 -3.27
N LYS A 79 -1.53 -15.68 -3.24
CA LYS A 79 -0.90 -16.18 -2.00
C LYS A 79 0.05 -15.16 -1.37
N MET A 80 0.84 -14.49 -2.19
CA MET A 80 1.69 -13.37 -1.77
C MET A 80 0.83 -12.26 -1.15
N LEU A 81 -0.28 -11.88 -1.78
CA LEU A 81 -1.17 -10.86 -1.22
C LEU A 81 -1.77 -11.26 0.13
N LEU A 82 -2.17 -12.53 0.30
CA LEU A 82 -2.61 -13.06 1.59
C LEU A 82 -1.56 -12.87 2.69
N LYS A 83 -0.27 -13.07 2.37
CA LYS A 83 0.84 -12.92 3.33
C LYS A 83 1.04 -11.48 3.80
N PHE A 84 0.83 -10.49 2.93
CA PHE A 84 1.11 -9.08 3.23
C PHE A 84 -0.14 -8.28 3.59
N SER A 85 -1.32 -8.87 3.48
CA SER A 85 -2.57 -8.21 3.83
C SER A 85 -2.84 -8.29 5.32
N THR A 86 -3.30 -7.19 5.91
CA THR A 86 -3.81 -7.20 7.29
C THR A 86 -5.33 -7.29 7.34
N THR A 87 -6.01 -7.01 6.23
CA THR A 87 -7.47 -7.12 6.14
C THR A 87 -7.88 -7.61 4.76
N ILE A 88 -8.86 -8.51 4.74
CA ILE A 88 -9.47 -9.04 3.52
C ILE A 88 -10.97 -8.87 3.66
N ILE A 89 -11.57 -8.17 2.71
CA ILE A 89 -13.02 -7.94 2.67
C ILE A 89 -13.58 -8.60 1.43
N GLY A 90 -14.55 -9.49 1.62
CA GLY A 90 -15.32 -10.05 0.52
C GLY A 90 -16.43 -9.09 0.08
N CYS A 91 -16.45 -8.74 -1.21
CA CYS A 91 -17.46 -7.88 -1.80
C CYS A 91 -17.94 -8.50 -3.12
N GLU A 92 -19.20 -8.94 -3.20
CA GLU A 92 -19.89 -9.47 -4.40
C GLU A 92 -18.97 -9.82 -5.59
N GLY A 93 -18.46 -11.06 -5.60
CA GLY A 93 -17.63 -11.57 -6.69
C GLY A 93 -16.17 -11.10 -6.68
N THR A 94 -15.74 -10.32 -5.69
CA THR A 94 -14.38 -9.80 -5.55
C THR A 94 -13.86 -9.83 -4.12
N ALA A 95 -12.56 -10.04 -3.95
CA ALA A 95 -11.84 -9.84 -2.70
C ALA A 95 -11.12 -8.49 -2.74
N LEU A 96 -11.21 -7.73 -1.66
CA LEU A 96 -10.42 -6.54 -1.42
C LEU A 96 -9.36 -6.85 -0.37
N PHE A 97 -8.10 -6.69 -0.74
CA PHE A 97 -6.94 -6.87 0.12
C PHE A 97 -6.44 -5.50 0.54
N TYR A 98 -6.30 -5.25 1.84
CA TYR A 98 -5.60 -4.08 2.36
C TYR A 98 -4.18 -4.45 2.75
N ILE A 99 -3.22 -3.76 2.13
CA ILE A 99 -1.79 -3.90 2.36
C ILE A 99 -1.34 -2.67 3.17
N PRO A 100 -0.80 -2.84 4.39
CA PRO A 100 -0.35 -1.73 5.20
C PRO A 100 0.89 -1.07 4.60
N ARG A 101 1.20 0.15 5.08
CA ARG A 101 2.33 0.98 4.63
C ARG A 101 3.63 0.18 4.45
N GLN A 102 4.02 -0.66 5.43
CA GLN A 102 5.33 -1.33 5.40
C GLN A 102 5.54 -2.29 4.22
N TYR A 103 4.47 -2.79 3.59
CA TYR A 103 4.56 -3.72 2.45
C TYR A 103 4.12 -3.09 1.14
N SER A 104 3.57 -1.88 1.19
CA SER A 104 2.88 -1.25 0.06
C SER A 104 3.80 -1.00 -1.13
N LEU A 105 5.02 -0.51 -0.90
CA LEU A 105 5.97 -0.26 -1.99
C LEU A 105 6.36 -1.55 -2.72
N GLY A 106 6.73 -2.60 -1.98
CA GLY A 106 7.11 -3.89 -2.57
C GLY A 106 5.98 -4.57 -3.33
N VAL A 107 4.76 -4.55 -2.77
CA VAL A 107 3.57 -5.08 -3.45
C VAL A 107 3.24 -4.26 -4.71
N TYR A 108 3.35 -2.94 -4.64
CA TYR A 108 3.14 -2.06 -5.79
C TYR A 108 4.08 -2.41 -6.95
N TYR A 109 5.39 -2.49 -6.70
CA TYR A 109 6.37 -2.86 -7.74
C TYR A 109 6.11 -4.24 -8.33
N SER A 110 5.81 -5.22 -7.47
CA SER A 110 5.55 -6.60 -7.88
C SER A 110 4.40 -6.71 -8.88
N LEU A 111 3.37 -5.87 -8.71
CA LEU A 111 2.18 -5.91 -9.54
C LEU A 111 2.25 -4.94 -10.72
N CYS A 112 2.78 -3.74 -10.52
CA CYS A 112 2.68 -2.64 -11.49
C CYS A 112 3.93 -2.44 -12.36
N SER A 113 5.12 -2.87 -11.92
CA SER A 113 6.39 -2.51 -12.59
C SER A 113 7.04 -3.66 -13.34
N GLY A 114 6.48 -4.87 -13.32
CA GLY A 114 6.98 -6.03 -14.08
C GLY A 114 8.29 -6.64 -13.56
N GLU A 115 9.11 -5.89 -12.82
CA GLU A 115 10.38 -6.34 -12.26
C GLU A 115 10.18 -7.06 -10.92
N ARG A 116 10.42 -8.38 -10.92
CA ARG A 116 10.46 -9.22 -9.71
C ARG A 116 11.62 -8.86 -8.75
N GLN A 117 12.51 -7.92 -9.11
CA GLN A 117 13.80 -7.71 -8.43
C GLN A 117 13.79 -6.74 -7.24
N ALA A 118 12.73 -5.97 -7.00
CA ALA A 118 12.68 -5.05 -5.85
C ALA A 118 12.40 -5.73 -4.48
N TRP A 119 12.31 -7.07 -4.43
CA TRP A 119 12.14 -7.83 -3.18
C TRP A 119 13.40 -7.90 -2.32
N ILE A 120 14.58 -7.70 -2.93
CA ILE A 120 15.86 -7.94 -2.29
C ILE A 120 16.45 -6.60 -1.86
N GLU A 121 16.01 -6.04 -0.73
CA GLU A 121 16.89 -5.20 0.11
C GLU A 121 16.29 -4.79 1.46
N SER A 122 14.97 -4.89 1.66
CA SER A 122 14.39 -4.75 3.00
C SER A 122 14.20 -6.13 3.64
N ARG A 123 15.25 -6.65 4.28
CA ARG A 123 15.14 -7.79 5.20
C ARG A 123 14.00 -7.50 6.19
N LEU A 124 12.96 -8.32 6.13
CA LEU A 124 11.96 -8.41 7.19
C LEU A 124 12.69 -8.94 8.43
N VAL A 125 12.72 -8.17 9.52
CA VAL A 125 12.98 -8.74 10.84
C VAL A 125 11.78 -9.64 11.11
N GLU A 126 12.00 -10.95 11.14
CA GLU A 126 10.99 -11.88 11.60
C GLU A 126 10.65 -11.47 13.04
N PRO A 127 9.38 -11.15 13.36
CA PRO A 127 9.00 -10.95 14.74
C PRO A 127 9.22 -12.29 15.45
N GLU A 128 10.22 -12.33 16.33
CA GLU A 128 10.45 -13.47 17.22
C GLU A 128 9.12 -13.85 17.88
N GLU A 129 8.71 -15.11 17.69
CA GLU A 129 7.51 -15.68 18.29
C GLU A 129 7.66 -15.63 19.82
N ILE A 130 7.07 -14.62 20.48
CA ILE A 130 6.89 -14.67 21.93
C ILE A 130 5.72 -15.62 22.21
N ILE A 131 6.01 -16.91 22.23
CA ILE A 131 5.16 -17.90 22.89
C ILE A 131 5.42 -17.77 24.39
N HIS A 132 4.50 -17.11 25.10
CA HIS A 132 4.46 -17.20 26.55
C HIS A 132 4.04 -18.62 26.93
N PHE A 133 4.99 -19.45 27.34
CA PHE A 133 4.68 -20.62 28.17
C PHE A 133 4.44 -20.12 29.59
N THR A 134 3.18 -20.05 30.00
CA THR A 134 2.85 -20.10 31.43
C THR A 134 2.96 -21.55 31.85
N GLU A 135 4.07 -21.89 32.50
CA GLU A 135 4.15 -23.07 33.35
C GLU A 135 3.18 -22.87 34.52
N GLU A 136 1.99 -23.46 34.44
CA GLU A 136 1.25 -23.76 35.67
C GLU A 136 1.85 -25.06 36.23
N GLY A 137 2.67 -24.88 37.27
CA GLY A 137 3.24 -25.96 38.05
C GLY A 137 2.18 -26.74 38.82
N GLU A 138 2.48 -28.02 38.99
CA GLU A 138 1.92 -28.88 40.04
C GLU A 138 2.30 -28.40 41.45
#